data_AF-A0A3R7ECJ6-F1
#
_entry.id   AF-A0A3R7ECJ6-F1
#
_cell.length_a   1.000
_cell.length_b   1.000
_cell.length_c   1.000
_cell.angle_alpha   90.00
_cell.angle_beta   90.00
_cell.angle_gamma   90.00
#
_symmetry.space_group_name_H-M   'P 1'
#
loop_
_entity.id
_entity.type
_entity.pdbx_description
1 polymer ?
#
loop_
_entity_poly.entity_id
_entity_poly.type
_entity_poly.pdbx_seq_one_letter_code
_entity_poly.pdbx_strand_id
1 'polypeptide(L)'
;MREKTETAPDTVPKKRTTRRAVEPLAAKPVEKSAAKTSAKNTPAAKLAATKTPAAKATATKSKTTATRVDVAGVRVSHPDRIIDKSTGIRKIDLVQYYEAVADWMLPHLQDRPVSLVRAPEDIGGELFFQKHSQKLSIPNVTQHPGLDPCHPALITVDTLKALVGAAQMGTVEFHTWNALVSNIEKPDRMVFDLDPGASLGWERMIEAAQLTRSLLEELGLVSFCKTSGGKGFHVLVPLAKHAGWDEVKVFSQAVARHMATALPKYFSAKMGAQNRKQKIFVDYLRNSRGSSTVSAFSARARPGLGVSVPLSWDEVANTTSGDQWTIENVRERLQDIKRDPWADYAKTRQRITAAMKKRLDEAE
;
A
#
# COMPACT_ATOMS: atom_id res chain seq x y z
N MET A 1 48.62 -55.70 46.53
CA MET A 1 47.20 -55.99 46.82
C MET A 1 46.40 -54.98 45.98
N ARG A 2 45.50 -55.38 45.06
CA ARG A 2 44.10 -55.84 45.31
C ARG A 2 43.35 -54.79 46.15
N GLU A 3 42.21 -54.21 45.75
CA GLU A 3 41.13 -54.59 44.81
C GLU A 3 40.89 -53.47 43.73
N LYS A 4 40.13 -53.57 42.61
CA LYS A 4 38.81 -54.17 42.27
C LYS A 4 37.64 -53.50 43.05
N THR A 5 36.43 -53.22 42.53
CA THR A 5 35.71 -53.69 41.31
C THR A 5 34.52 -52.75 40.94
N GLU A 6 34.02 -52.83 39.69
CA GLU A 6 32.60 -52.71 39.22
C GLU A 6 31.71 -51.47 39.58
N THR A 7 31.27 -50.60 38.65
CA THR A 7 30.25 -50.67 37.54
C THR A 7 28.78 -50.40 37.93
N ALA A 8 28.19 -49.37 37.29
CA ALA A 8 26.87 -49.27 36.61
C ALA A 8 25.59 -49.90 37.26
N PRO A 9 24.40 -49.25 37.19
CA PRO A 9 23.74 -49.00 35.90
C PRO A 9 22.88 -47.72 35.75
N ASP A 10 22.42 -47.49 34.51
CA ASP A 10 21.40 -46.52 34.10
C ASP A 10 20.10 -46.56 34.92
N THR A 11 19.49 -45.39 35.14
CA THR A 11 18.02 -45.26 35.10
C THR A 11 17.58 -43.90 34.56
N VAL A 12 16.84 -43.93 33.45
CA VAL A 12 16.22 -42.77 32.79
C VAL A 12 14.89 -42.40 33.47
N PRO A 13 14.68 -41.13 33.91
CA PRO A 13 13.36 -40.59 34.15
C PRO A 13 12.75 -40.06 32.84
N LYS A 14 11.56 -40.54 32.49
CA LYS A 14 10.88 -40.20 31.23
C LYS A 14 10.37 -38.75 31.19
N LYS A 15 10.34 -38.21 29.96
CA LYS A 15 9.65 -36.98 29.53
C LYS A 15 8.33 -36.71 30.29
N ARG A 16 8.13 -35.47 30.75
CA ARG A 16 6.79 -34.87 30.87
C ARG A 16 6.76 -33.50 30.18
N THR A 17 6.48 -33.53 28.89
CA THR A 17 6.25 -32.33 28.06
C THR A 17 4.98 -31.60 28.51
N THR A 18 5.13 -30.45 29.17
CA THR A 18 4.03 -29.49 29.37
C THR A 18 3.86 -28.63 28.13
N ARG A 19 3.07 -29.12 27.16
CA ARG A 19 2.53 -28.28 26.09
C ARG A 19 1.64 -27.20 26.72
N ARG A 20 2.12 -25.96 26.81
CA ARG A 20 1.27 -24.82 27.12
C ARG A 20 0.59 -24.38 25.82
N ALA A 21 -0.57 -24.96 25.54
CA ALA A 21 -1.41 -24.54 24.43
C ALA A 21 -1.83 -23.08 24.66
N VAL A 22 -1.62 -22.23 23.66
CA VAL A 22 -2.17 -20.87 23.61
C VAL A 22 -3.38 -20.96 22.68
N GLU A 23 -4.57 -21.15 23.25
CA GLU A 23 -5.80 -21.09 22.47
C GLU A 23 -6.15 -19.63 22.11
N PRO A 24 -6.74 -19.40 20.92
CA PRO A 24 -7.02 -18.05 20.44
C PRO A 24 -8.24 -17.44 21.14
N LEU A 25 -8.20 -16.13 21.43
CA LEU A 25 -9.37 -15.37 21.86
C LEU A 25 -10.42 -15.32 20.74
N ALA A 26 -11.48 -16.11 20.90
CA ALA A 26 -12.68 -15.99 20.09
C ALA A 26 -13.57 -14.84 20.60
N ALA A 27 -13.69 -13.77 19.82
CA ALA A 27 -14.68 -12.73 20.08
C ALA A 27 -16.10 -13.28 19.84
N LYS A 28 -16.96 -13.25 20.86
CA LYS A 28 -18.39 -13.61 20.73
C LYS A 28 -19.26 -12.38 20.43
N PRO A 29 -20.45 -12.55 19.81
CA PRO A 29 -21.13 -11.47 19.10
C PRO A 29 -21.97 -10.57 20.02
N VAL A 30 -22.15 -9.32 19.60
CA VAL A 30 -23.12 -8.38 20.22
C VAL A 30 -24.55 -8.81 19.85
N GLU A 31 -25.42 -8.92 20.85
CA GLU A 31 -26.81 -9.34 20.67
C GLU A 31 -27.68 -8.29 19.99
N LYS A 32 -28.65 -8.76 19.18
CA LYS A 32 -29.76 -7.95 18.68
C LYS A 32 -30.87 -7.94 19.72
N SER A 33 -31.14 -6.79 20.33
CA SER A 33 -32.40 -6.60 21.06
C SER A 33 -33.55 -6.41 20.07
N ALA A 34 -34.54 -7.31 20.13
CA ALA A 34 -35.78 -7.21 19.35
C ALA A 34 -36.98 -7.30 20.31
N ALA A 35 -37.63 -6.17 20.57
CA ALA A 35 -38.87 -6.14 21.36
C ALA A 35 -40.08 -6.44 20.47
N LYS A 36 -40.98 -7.30 20.95
CA LYS A 36 -42.21 -7.74 20.25
C LYS A 36 -43.45 -7.47 21.11
N THR A 37 -44.50 -6.92 20.48
CA THR A 37 -45.94 -7.07 20.85
C THR A 37 -46.37 -6.52 22.24
N SER A 38 -47.62 -6.18 22.58
CA SER A 38 -48.98 -6.27 21.97
C SER A 38 -49.89 -5.20 22.67
N ALA A 39 -51.14 -4.87 22.33
CA ALA A 39 -52.04 -4.95 21.17
C ALA A 39 -53.43 -4.37 21.58
N LYS A 40 -54.40 -4.25 20.64
CA LYS A 40 -55.85 -3.90 20.85
C LYS A 40 -56.13 -2.43 21.27
N ASN A 41 -57.07 -1.68 20.68
CA ASN A 41 -58.49 -1.96 20.38
C ASN A 41 -59.08 -1.02 19.30
N THR A 42 -60.23 -1.40 18.73
CA THR A 42 -61.15 -0.54 17.95
C THR A 42 -62.57 -0.66 18.57
N PRO A 43 -63.48 0.32 18.39
CA PRO A 43 -64.45 0.23 17.29
C PRO A 43 -64.77 1.57 16.61
N ALA A 44 -65.74 1.58 15.68
CA ALA A 44 -65.84 2.54 14.56
C ALA A 44 -67.19 3.31 14.47
N ALA A 45 -67.20 4.41 13.69
CA ALA A 45 -68.31 5.04 12.92
C ALA A 45 -67.90 6.49 12.54
N LYS A 46 -68.33 7.16 11.45
CA LYS A 46 -69.28 6.88 10.34
C LYS A 46 -69.06 7.90 9.19
N LEU A 47 -69.54 7.57 7.96
CA LEU A 47 -69.90 8.49 6.84
C LEU A 47 -68.75 9.27 6.14
N ALA A 48 -68.76 9.58 4.83
CA ALA A 48 -69.60 9.16 3.69
C ALA A 48 -68.88 9.44 2.34
N ALA A 49 -69.30 8.74 1.26
CA ALA A 49 -69.28 9.11 -0.19
C ALA A 49 -67.99 9.69 -0.86
N THR A 50 -67.66 9.53 -2.14
CA THR A 50 -68.32 8.94 -3.33
C THR A 50 -67.22 8.40 -4.28
N LYS A 51 -67.54 7.51 -5.23
CA LYS A 51 -66.56 6.93 -6.16
C LYS A 51 -66.35 7.78 -7.42
N THR A 52 -65.10 7.97 -7.83
CA THR A 52 -64.70 8.39 -9.18
C THR A 52 -63.52 7.52 -9.64
N PRO A 53 -63.50 6.93 -10.85
CA PRO A 53 -62.43 6.04 -11.28
C PRO A 53 -61.19 6.83 -11.69
N ALA A 54 -60.21 6.94 -10.79
CA ALA A 54 -58.89 7.48 -11.13
C ALA A 54 -58.15 6.53 -12.10
N ALA A 55 -57.74 7.06 -13.26
CA ALA A 55 -56.97 6.31 -14.23
C ALA A 55 -55.63 5.84 -13.64
N LYS A 56 -55.17 4.66 -14.05
CA LYS A 56 -53.83 4.16 -13.70
C LYS A 56 -52.77 5.08 -14.33
N ALA A 57 -52.24 6.00 -13.53
CA ALA A 57 -51.02 6.72 -13.87
C ALA A 57 -49.85 5.72 -13.87
N THR A 58 -49.48 5.24 -15.05
CA THR A 58 -48.31 4.39 -15.25
C THR A 58 -47.07 5.23 -14.91
N ALA A 59 -46.56 5.07 -13.69
CA ALA A 59 -45.36 5.78 -13.24
C ALA A 59 -44.16 5.37 -14.12
N THR A 60 -43.89 6.17 -15.15
CA THR A 60 -42.76 5.99 -16.04
C THR A 60 -41.49 6.17 -15.22
N LYS A 61 -40.89 5.06 -14.79
CA LYS A 61 -39.55 5.07 -14.19
C LYS A 61 -38.61 5.68 -15.21
N SER A 62 -38.23 6.94 -15.00
CA SER A 62 -37.16 7.58 -15.75
C SER A 62 -35.93 6.70 -15.61
N LYS A 63 -35.58 5.99 -16.68
CA LYS A 63 -34.28 5.36 -16.80
C LYS A 63 -33.31 6.52 -16.98
N THR A 64 -32.66 6.95 -15.89
CA THR A 64 -31.45 7.75 -15.97
C THR A 64 -30.48 6.94 -16.84
N THR A 65 -30.29 7.38 -18.09
CA THR A 65 -29.40 6.74 -19.04
C THR A 65 -27.99 6.92 -18.50
N ALA A 66 -27.50 5.92 -17.74
CA ALA A 66 -26.21 6.03 -17.09
C ALA A 66 -25.14 6.26 -18.16
N THR A 67 -24.59 7.49 -18.19
CA THR A 67 -23.55 7.89 -19.13
C THR A 67 -22.41 6.89 -19.02
N ARG A 68 -22.06 6.27 -20.15
CA ARG A 68 -21.02 5.25 -20.26
C ARG A 68 -19.99 5.79 -21.22
N VAL A 69 -18.78 5.97 -20.73
CA VAL A 69 -17.61 6.38 -21.50
C VAL A 69 -16.73 5.15 -21.67
N ASP A 70 -16.08 4.99 -22.81
CA ASP A 70 -15.06 3.97 -23.00
C ASP A 70 -13.68 4.63 -22.87
N VAL A 71 -12.77 4.00 -22.12
CA VAL A 71 -11.39 4.44 -21.89
C VAL A 71 -10.51 3.21 -22.08
N ALA A 72 -9.51 3.26 -22.96
CA ALA A 72 -8.66 2.12 -23.33
C ALA A 72 -9.38 0.78 -23.67
N GLY A 73 -10.62 0.79 -24.15
CA GLY A 73 -11.42 -0.44 -24.37
C GLY A 73 -12.10 -0.98 -23.10
N VAL A 74 -12.22 -0.14 -22.06
CA VAL A 74 -12.87 -0.44 -20.77
C VAL A 74 -14.05 0.51 -20.57
N ARG A 75 -15.23 -0.08 -20.38
CA ARG A 75 -16.47 0.67 -20.15
C ARG A 75 -16.51 1.26 -18.73
N VAL A 76 -16.38 2.57 -18.63
CA VAL A 76 -16.52 3.35 -17.39
C VAL A 76 -18.00 3.55 -17.06
N SER A 77 -18.37 3.38 -15.79
CA SER A 77 -19.72 3.62 -15.28
C SER A 77 -19.73 4.65 -14.15
N HIS A 78 -20.77 5.49 -14.13
CA HIS A 78 -20.85 6.68 -13.26
C HIS A 78 -19.61 7.59 -13.41
N PRO A 79 -19.28 8.04 -14.66
CA PRO A 79 -18.09 8.85 -14.94
C PRO A 79 -18.08 10.15 -14.12
N ASP A 80 -19.24 10.78 -13.95
CA ASP A 80 -19.42 12.06 -13.24
C ASP A 80 -19.43 11.93 -11.71
N ARG A 81 -19.23 10.72 -11.16
CA ARG A 81 -19.17 10.52 -9.70
C ARG A 81 -17.93 11.21 -9.14
N ILE A 82 -18.12 12.18 -8.26
CA ILE A 82 -17.04 12.85 -7.52
C ILE A 82 -16.29 11.82 -6.65
N ILE A 83 -14.97 11.78 -6.79
CA ILE A 83 -14.04 10.96 -5.99
C ILE A 83 -13.41 11.78 -4.88
N ASP A 84 -13.17 13.06 -5.11
CA ASP A 84 -12.70 14.01 -4.10
C ASP A 84 -13.62 15.24 -4.05
N LYS A 85 -14.33 15.40 -2.93
CA LYS A 85 -15.25 16.52 -2.69
C LYS A 85 -14.54 17.86 -2.48
N SER A 86 -13.25 17.87 -2.17
CA SER A 86 -12.50 19.11 -1.92
C SER A 86 -12.05 19.82 -3.19
N THR A 87 -11.75 19.04 -4.23
CA THR A 87 -11.35 19.53 -5.57
C THR A 87 -12.47 19.42 -6.61
N GLY A 88 -13.46 18.54 -6.39
CA GLY A 88 -14.49 18.23 -7.37
C GLY A 88 -14.09 17.15 -8.39
N ILE A 89 -12.88 16.59 -8.28
CA ILE A 89 -12.36 15.55 -9.19
C ILE A 89 -13.34 14.38 -9.27
N ARG A 90 -13.67 13.97 -10.49
CA ARG A 90 -14.62 12.89 -10.78
C ARG A 90 -13.89 11.59 -11.11
N LYS A 91 -14.66 10.51 -11.17
CA LYS A 91 -14.19 9.17 -11.48
C LYS A 91 -13.58 9.10 -12.88
N ILE A 92 -14.17 9.76 -13.87
CA ILE A 92 -13.64 9.77 -15.23
C ILE A 92 -12.24 10.40 -15.29
N ASP A 93 -12.02 11.48 -14.53
CA ASP A 93 -10.75 12.20 -14.49
C ASP A 93 -9.63 11.29 -13.92
N LEU A 94 -9.91 10.55 -12.83
CA LEU A 94 -8.99 9.54 -12.28
C LEU A 94 -8.72 8.37 -13.24
N VAL A 95 -9.73 7.94 -14.03
CA VAL A 95 -9.56 6.83 -14.98
C VAL A 95 -8.75 7.28 -16.20
N GLN A 96 -8.98 8.49 -16.72
CA GLN A 96 -8.20 9.10 -17.80
C GLN A 96 -6.78 9.47 -17.37
N TYR A 97 -6.58 9.83 -16.10
CA TYR A 97 -5.25 9.95 -15.51
C TYR A 97 -4.47 8.64 -15.64
N TYR A 98 -5.05 7.52 -15.22
CA TYR A 98 -4.40 6.20 -15.27
C TYR A 98 -4.15 5.69 -16.69
N GLU A 99 -5.00 6.03 -17.65
CA GLU A 99 -4.70 5.81 -19.07
C GLU A 99 -3.48 6.61 -19.52
N ALA A 100 -3.43 7.92 -19.20
CA ALA A 100 -2.37 8.81 -19.66
C ALA A 100 -0.99 8.56 -19.02
N VAL A 101 -0.91 7.98 -17.83
CA VAL A 101 0.36 7.60 -17.19
C VAL A 101 0.71 6.12 -17.35
N ALA A 102 -0.05 5.34 -18.13
CA ALA A 102 0.10 3.89 -18.18
C ALA A 102 1.51 3.45 -18.60
N ASP A 103 2.10 4.06 -19.63
CA ASP A 103 3.44 3.72 -20.12
C ASP A 103 4.54 3.99 -19.08
N TRP A 104 4.33 4.99 -18.21
CA TRP A 104 5.20 5.31 -17.08
C TRP A 104 4.95 4.39 -15.87
N MET A 105 3.69 4.01 -15.63
CA MET A 105 3.28 3.28 -14.44
C MET A 105 3.45 1.76 -14.55
N LEU A 106 3.15 1.18 -15.71
CA LEU A 106 3.14 -0.28 -15.92
C LEU A 106 4.51 -0.94 -15.65
N PRO A 107 5.68 -0.36 -16.00
CA PRO A 107 7.00 -0.90 -15.61
C PRO A 107 7.20 -1.03 -14.09
N HIS A 108 6.46 -0.28 -13.27
CA HIS A 108 6.49 -0.36 -11.81
C HIS A 108 5.43 -1.31 -11.22
N LEU A 109 4.46 -1.77 -12.02
CA LEU A 109 3.42 -2.74 -11.65
C LEU A 109 3.69 -4.16 -12.17
N GLN A 110 4.36 -4.28 -13.31
CA GLN A 110 4.56 -5.53 -14.05
C GLN A 110 5.15 -6.64 -13.16
N ASP A 111 4.53 -7.81 -13.20
CA ASP A 111 4.88 -9.02 -12.43
C ASP A 111 4.90 -8.82 -10.89
N ARG A 112 4.45 -7.69 -10.35
CA ARG A 112 4.43 -7.41 -8.91
C ARG A 112 3.03 -7.60 -8.34
N PRO A 113 2.85 -8.44 -7.32
CA PRO A 113 1.58 -8.49 -6.61
C PRO A 113 1.18 -7.11 -6.10
N VAL A 114 -0.06 -6.72 -6.41
CA VAL A 114 -0.64 -5.44 -5.99
C VAL A 114 -1.65 -5.61 -4.87
N SER A 115 -1.62 -4.69 -3.92
CA SER A 115 -2.73 -4.41 -3.02
C SER A 115 -3.40 -3.11 -3.46
N LEU A 116 -4.73 -3.11 -3.50
CA LEU A 116 -5.52 -2.00 -4.04
C LEU A 116 -6.19 -1.25 -2.89
N VAL A 117 -6.12 0.08 -2.90
CA VAL A 117 -6.97 0.94 -2.06
C VAL A 117 -8.13 1.44 -2.91
N ARG A 118 -9.35 1.06 -2.53
CA ARG A 118 -10.56 1.39 -3.29
C ARG A 118 -11.44 2.36 -2.50
N ALA A 119 -11.96 3.36 -3.20
CA ALA A 119 -12.96 4.31 -2.73
C ALA A 119 -14.27 4.08 -3.53
N PRO A 120 -15.20 3.23 -3.04
CA PRO A 120 -16.43 2.92 -3.77
C PRO A 120 -17.41 4.09 -3.85
N GLU A 121 -17.36 5.02 -2.90
CA GLU A 121 -18.12 6.27 -2.91
C GLU A 121 -17.17 7.43 -3.29
N ASP A 122 -16.45 7.96 -2.31
CA ASP A 122 -15.41 8.98 -2.43
C ASP A 122 -14.29 8.75 -1.39
N ILE A 123 -13.21 9.54 -1.44
CA ILE A 123 -12.04 9.38 -0.55
C ILE A 123 -12.26 9.82 0.91
N GLY A 124 -13.34 10.53 1.20
CA GLY A 124 -13.76 10.89 2.56
C GLY A 124 -14.65 9.84 3.21
N GLY A 125 -15.13 8.85 2.44
CA GLY A 125 -15.87 7.68 2.91
C GLY A 125 -14.96 6.51 3.31
N GLU A 126 -15.53 5.29 3.28
CA GLU A 126 -14.78 4.07 3.63
C GLU A 126 -13.78 3.67 2.53
N LEU A 127 -12.52 3.47 2.93
CA LEU A 127 -11.44 3.00 2.05
C LEU A 127 -11.19 1.51 2.24
N PHE A 128 -11.33 0.73 1.18
CA PHE A 128 -11.16 -0.72 1.20
C PHE A 128 -9.75 -1.10 0.76
N PHE A 129 -8.94 -1.62 1.68
CA PHE A 129 -7.62 -2.17 1.39
C PHE A 129 -7.73 -3.65 0.98
N GLN A 130 -7.61 -3.94 -0.31
CA GLN A 130 -7.81 -5.27 -0.89
C GLN A 130 -6.47 -5.89 -1.33
N LYS A 131 -6.00 -6.90 -0.58
CA LYS A 131 -4.79 -7.69 -0.93
C LYS A 131 -5.04 -8.85 -1.90
N HIS A 132 -6.21 -9.47 -1.81
CA HIS A 132 -6.53 -10.72 -2.51
C HIS A 132 -7.85 -10.61 -3.29
N SER A 133 -8.01 -11.34 -4.39
CA SER A 133 -9.26 -11.38 -5.15
C SER A 133 -10.17 -12.52 -4.70
N GLN A 134 -11.10 -12.26 -3.78
CA GLN A 134 -12.04 -13.29 -3.30
C GLN A 134 -13.29 -13.47 -4.17
N LYS A 135 -13.90 -12.38 -4.68
CA LYS A 135 -15.18 -12.42 -5.41
C LYS A 135 -15.35 -11.39 -6.53
N LEU A 136 -14.66 -10.26 -6.49
CA LEU A 136 -14.70 -9.28 -7.58
C LEU A 136 -13.67 -9.65 -8.65
N SER A 137 -14.16 -10.08 -9.80
CA SER A 137 -13.37 -10.10 -11.04
C SER A 137 -13.13 -8.66 -11.47
N ILE A 138 -11.94 -8.12 -11.18
CA ILE A 138 -11.46 -6.90 -11.83
C ILE A 138 -11.08 -7.33 -13.26
N PRO A 139 -11.67 -6.71 -14.31
CA PRO A 139 -11.39 -7.14 -15.68
C PRO A 139 -9.90 -7.08 -16.00
N ASN A 140 -9.40 -8.12 -16.68
CA ASN A 140 -8.04 -8.20 -17.23
C ASN A 140 -6.87 -8.28 -16.22
N VAL A 141 -7.12 -8.40 -14.90
CA VAL A 141 -6.03 -8.68 -13.93
C VAL A 141 -5.63 -10.14 -13.95
N THR A 142 -4.34 -10.42 -13.78
CA THR A 142 -3.82 -11.79 -13.66
C THR A 142 -3.94 -12.24 -12.20
N GLN A 143 -4.45 -13.46 -11.96
CA GLN A 143 -4.55 -14.05 -10.62
C GLN A 143 -3.47 -15.11 -10.41
N HIS A 144 -2.83 -15.09 -9.25
CA HIS A 144 -1.73 -15.96 -8.87
C HIS A 144 -2.07 -16.74 -7.59
N PRO A 145 -2.76 -17.89 -7.70
CA PRO A 145 -3.10 -18.73 -6.55
C PRO A 145 -1.83 -19.39 -5.97
N GLY A 146 -1.84 -19.67 -4.67
CA GLY A 146 -0.76 -20.39 -3.99
C GLY A 146 0.49 -19.57 -3.65
N LEU A 147 0.68 -18.37 -4.22
CA LEU A 147 1.78 -17.47 -3.84
C LEU A 147 1.68 -16.92 -2.41
N ASP A 148 0.49 -16.96 -1.82
CA ASP A 148 0.27 -16.60 -0.42
C ASP A 148 -0.51 -17.73 0.28
N PRO A 149 0.19 -18.68 0.94
CA PRO A 149 -0.45 -19.83 1.57
C PRO A 149 -1.55 -19.44 2.57
N CYS A 150 -2.60 -20.26 2.63
CA CYS A 150 -3.82 -19.99 3.42
C CYS A 150 -4.63 -18.74 3.02
N HIS A 151 -4.24 -18.03 1.95
CA HIS A 151 -4.95 -16.87 1.43
C HIS A 151 -5.48 -17.09 0.00
N PRO A 152 -6.46 -16.29 -0.46
CA PRO A 152 -6.90 -16.30 -1.85
C PRO A 152 -5.81 -15.78 -2.79
N ALA A 153 -6.00 -15.93 -4.10
CA ALA A 153 -5.02 -15.49 -5.09
C ALA A 153 -4.60 -14.02 -4.92
N LEU A 154 -3.28 -13.79 -5.03
CA LEU A 154 -2.73 -12.46 -5.27
C LEU A 154 -3.04 -12.04 -6.71
N ILE A 155 -2.99 -10.73 -6.98
CA ILE A 155 -3.25 -10.18 -8.32
C ILE A 155 -2.08 -9.33 -8.82
N THR A 156 -1.86 -9.33 -10.12
CA THR A 156 -0.95 -8.39 -10.82
C THR A 156 -1.74 -7.56 -11.85
N VAL A 157 -1.23 -6.37 -12.14
CA VAL A 157 -1.86 -5.37 -13.02
C VAL A 157 -0.85 -5.03 -14.11
N ASP A 158 -0.74 -5.92 -15.09
CA ASP A 158 0.35 -5.94 -16.07
C ASP A 158 0.01 -5.25 -17.40
N THR A 159 -1.24 -4.76 -17.56
CA THR A 159 -1.72 -4.15 -18.81
C THR A 159 -2.54 -2.88 -18.56
N LEU A 160 -2.56 -1.98 -19.54
CA LEU A 160 -3.40 -0.78 -19.56
C LEU A 160 -4.88 -1.11 -19.25
N LYS A 161 -5.42 -2.18 -19.86
CA LYS A 161 -6.81 -2.63 -19.61
C LYS A 161 -7.05 -3.13 -18.19
N ALA A 162 -6.04 -3.71 -17.53
CA ALA A 162 -6.11 -4.09 -16.13
C ALA A 162 -6.07 -2.87 -15.21
N LEU A 163 -5.21 -1.89 -15.53
CA LEU A 163 -5.04 -0.64 -14.77
C LEU A 163 -6.31 0.22 -14.81
N VAL A 164 -6.80 0.51 -16.01
CA VAL A 164 -8.07 1.23 -16.25
C VAL A 164 -9.26 0.44 -15.69
N GLY A 165 -9.25 -0.90 -15.82
CA GLY A 165 -10.23 -1.80 -15.21
C GLY A 165 -10.30 -1.69 -13.69
N ALA A 166 -9.15 -1.66 -13.01
CA ALA A 166 -9.07 -1.48 -11.57
C ALA A 166 -9.54 -0.08 -11.13
N ALA A 167 -9.19 0.98 -11.85
CA ALA A 167 -9.68 2.34 -11.60
C ALA A 167 -11.21 2.45 -11.79
N GLN A 168 -11.76 1.84 -12.85
CA GLN A 168 -13.20 1.69 -13.07
C GLN A 168 -13.91 0.94 -11.91
N MET A 169 -13.24 -0.01 -11.26
CA MET A 169 -13.73 -0.68 -10.05
C MET A 169 -13.53 0.14 -8.75
N GLY A 170 -13.16 1.42 -8.87
CA GLY A 170 -13.01 2.38 -7.76
C GLY A 170 -11.65 2.36 -7.09
N THR A 171 -10.61 1.80 -7.73
CA THR A 171 -9.24 1.84 -7.20
C THR A 171 -8.65 3.23 -7.32
N VAL A 172 -8.14 3.76 -6.21
CA VAL A 172 -7.44 5.06 -6.13
C VAL A 172 -5.94 4.88 -5.87
N GLU A 173 -5.53 3.85 -5.11
CA GLU A 173 -4.10 3.58 -4.89
C GLU A 173 -3.72 2.14 -5.29
N PHE A 174 -2.56 1.99 -5.92
CA PHE A 174 -1.92 0.72 -6.25
C PHE A 174 -0.64 0.56 -5.44
N HIS A 175 -0.55 -0.49 -4.62
CA HIS A 175 0.63 -0.75 -3.78
C HIS A 175 1.30 -2.05 -4.19
N THR A 176 2.55 -2.00 -4.64
CA THR A 176 3.29 -3.18 -5.09
C THR A 176 4.13 -3.81 -3.98
N TRP A 177 4.20 -5.14 -3.99
CA TRP A 177 5.16 -5.91 -3.18
C TRP A 177 6.60 -5.66 -3.65
N ASN A 178 7.56 -5.93 -2.76
CA ASN A 178 9.00 -5.81 -3.04
C ASN A 178 9.62 -7.04 -3.72
N ALA A 179 8.79 -7.90 -4.32
CA ALA A 179 9.20 -9.09 -5.07
C ALA A 179 8.31 -9.26 -6.31
N LEU A 180 8.74 -10.10 -7.25
CA LEU A 180 7.92 -10.48 -8.42
C LEU A 180 7.27 -11.85 -8.21
N VAL A 181 6.16 -12.12 -8.90
CA VAL A 181 5.48 -13.43 -8.92
C VAL A 181 6.40 -14.58 -9.32
N SER A 182 7.35 -14.31 -10.23
CA SER A 182 8.33 -15.29 -10.71
C SER A 182 9.34 -15.75 -9.65
N ASN A 183 9.50 -15.03 -8.55
CA ASN A 183 10.33 -15.44 -7.41
C ASN A 183 9.89 -14.72 -6.13
N ILE A 184 8.68 -15.06 -5.66
CA ILE A 184 7.98 -14.32 -4.60
C ILE A 184 8.72 -14.33 -3.23
N GLU A 185 9.60 -15.31 -3.00
CA GLU A 185 10.37 -15.43 -1.75
C GLU A 185 11.74 -14.73 -1.78
N LYS A 186 12.10 -14.08 -2.89
CA LYS A 186 13.35 -13.35 -3.08
C LYS A 186 13.06 -11.92 -3.53
N PRO A 187 12.96 -10.96 -2.59
CA PRO A 187 12.77 -9.55 -2.92
C PRO A 187 13.80 -9.03 -3.92
N ASP A 188 13.32 -8.22 -4.85
CA ASP A 188 14.14 -7.55 -5.87
C ASP A 188 14.34 -6.05 -5.59
N ARG A 189 13.86 -5.59 -4.43
CA ARG A 189 14.10 -4.26 -3.88
C ARG A 189 13.88 -4.23 -2.37
N MET A 190 14.34 -3.15 -1.75
CA MET A 190 13.88 -2.71 -0.43
C MET A 190 13.44 -1.25 -0.49
N VAL A 191 12.67 -0.83 0.51
CA VAL A 191 12.07 0.51 0.62
C VAL A 191 12.35 1.06 2.02
N PHE A 192 12.72 2.34 2.07
CA PHE A 192 12.68 3.17 3.26
C PHE A 192 11.59 4.23 3.04
N ASP A 193 10.53 4.18 3.84
CA ASP A 193 9.45 5.15 3.81
C ASP A 193 9.73 6.23 4.88
N LEU A 194 10.04 7.44 4.43
CA LEU A 194 10.50 8.55 5.27
C LEU A 194 9.30 9.37 5.75
N ASP A 195 8.82 9.01 6.93
CA ASP A 195 7.52 9.41 7.44
C ASP A 195 7.71 10.46 8.56
N PRO A 196 7.30 11.74 8.38
CA PRO A 196 7.61 12.80 9.32
C PRO A 196 6.77 12.71 10.60
N GLY A 197 7.36 13.20 11.69
CA GLY A 197 6.60 13.62 12.87
C GLY A 197 5.58 14.71 12.55
N ALA A 198 4.57 14.82 13.41
CA ALA A 198 3.68 15.98 13.35
C ALA A 198 4.48 17.28 13.56
N SER A 199 4.14 18.30 12.78
CA SER A 199 4.75 19.65 12.81
C SER A 199 6.23 19.73 12.45
N LEU A 200 6.75 18.77 11.67
CA LEU A 200 8.06 18.88 11.04
C LEU A 200 7.96 19.63 9.70
N GLY A 201 8.88 20.59 9.46
CA GLY A 201 8.94 21.35 8.20
C GLY A 201 9.49 20.54 7.02
N TRP A 202 9.15 20.94 5.79
CA TRP A 202 9.52 20.21 4.57
C TRP A 202 11.04 20.18 4.30
N GLU A 203 11.77 21.24 4.63
CA GLU A 203 13.24 21.28 4.55
C GLU A 203 13.90 20.11 5.30
N ARG A 204 13.39 19.75 6.49
CA ARG A 204 13.88 18.59 7.26
C ARG A 204 13.61 17.25 6.57
N MET A 205 12.56 17.17 5.74
CA MET A 205 12.26 15.99 4.93
C MET A 205 13.23 15.86 3.74
N ILE A 206 13.60 16.98 3.11
CA ILE A 206 14.66 17.04 2.09
C ILE A 206 16.01 16.61 2.68
N GLU A 207 16.43 17.24 3.78
CA GLU A 207 17.68 16.90 4.49
C GLU A 207 17.75 15.41 4.83
N ALA A 208 16.67 14.86 5.40
CA ALA A 208 16.59 13.45 5.74
C ALA A 208 16.65 12.52 4.53
N ALA A 209 16.03 12.88 3.40
CA ALA A 209 16.15 12.11 2.16
C ALA A 209 17.59 12.10 1.64
N GLN A 210 18.29 13.24 1.65
CA GLN A 210 19.70 13.33 1.26
C GLN A 210 20.62 12.57 2.23
N LEU A 211 20.39 12.66 3.56
CA LEU A 211 21.15 11.87 4.55
C LEU A 211 20.92 10.36 4.38
N THR A 212 19.69 9.94 4.01
CA THR A 212 19.38 8.54 3.65
C THR A 212 20.15 8.10 2.42
N ARG A 213 20.22 8.96 1.38
CA ARG A 213 20.99 8.74 0.16
C ARG A 213 22.47 8.54 0.48
N SER A 214 23.09 9.47 1.21
CA SER A 214 24.53 9.45 1.52
C SER A 214 24.95 8.18 2.26
N LEU A 215 24.18 7.74 3.26
CA LEU A 215 24.46 6.47 3.95
C LEU A 215 24.36 5.26 2.99
N LEU A 216 23.37 5.25 2.10
CA LEU A 216 23.24 4.17 1.12
C LEU A 216 24.41 4.19 0.10
N GLU A 217 24.86 5.37 -0.32
CA GLU A 217 26.05 5.53 -1.18
C GLU A 217 27.34 5.07 -0.47
N GLU A 218 27.51 5.38 0.82
CA GLU A 218 28.63 4.87 1.65
C GLU A 218 28.61 3.34 1.80
N LEU A 219 27.42 2.74 1.86
CA LEU A 219 27.25 1.28 1.82
C LEU A 219 27.45 0.68 0.41
N GLY A 220 27.61 1.50 -0.63
CA GLY A 220 27.76 1.06 -2.03
C GLY A 220 26.43 0.64 -2.67
N LEU A 221 25.31 1.23 -2.24
CA LEU A 221 23.96 0.95 -2.73
C LEU A 221 23.37 2.16 -3.47
N VAL A 222 23.17 2.00 -4.77
CA VAL A 222 22.43 2.97 -5.59
C VAL A 222 20.96 2.97 -5.15
N SER A 223 20.44 4.16 -4.85
CA SER A 223 19.09 4.36 -4.35
C SER A 223 18.31 5.35 -5.24
N PHE A 224 16.99 5.28 -5.20
CA PHE A 224 16.08 6.02 -6.08
C PHE A 224 14.96 6.66 -5.25
N CYS A 225 14.72 7.95 -5.42
CA CYS A 225 13.74 8.69 -4.62
C CYS A 225 12.42 8.88 -5.39
N LYS A 226 11.29 8.87 -4.67
CA LYS A 226 10.01 9.39 -5.15
C LYS A 226 9.23 10.08 -4.04
N THR A 227 8.44 11.10 -4.38
CA THR A 227 7.44 11.62 -3.44
C THR A 227 6.44 10.51 -3.08
N SER A 228 5.81 10.60 -1.91
CA SER A 228 4.79 9.63 -1.49
C SER A 228 3.39 9.90 -2.05
N GLY A 229 3.14 11.06 -2.67
CA GLY A 229 1.80 11.61 -2.88
C GLY A 229 1.12 12.03 -1.57
N GLY A 230 1.92 12.29 -0.53
CA GLY A 230 1.49 12.56 0.83
C GLY A 230 2.52 13.41 1.58
N LYS A 231 2.97 12.96 2.75
CA LYS A 231 3.76 13.81 3.66
C LYS A 231 5.28 13.61 3.63
N GLY A 232 5.79 12.67 2.83
CA GLY A 232 7.20 12.31 2.83
C GLY A 232 7.70 11.68 1.53
N PHE A 233 8.88 11.06 1.59
CA PHE A 233 9.53 10.39 0.47
C PHE A 233 9.57 8.88 0.65
N HIS A 234 9.60 8.15 -0.46
CA HIS A 234 10.06 6.76 -0.47
C HIS A 234 11.43 6.70 -1.13
N VAL A 235 12.40 6.09 -0.46
CA VAL A 235 13.71 5.76 -1.02
C VAL A 235 13.74 4.26 -1.31
N LEU A 236 13.95 3.90 -2.58
CA LEU A 236 13.93 2.52 -3.06
C LEU A 236 15.34 2.10 -3.45
N VAL A 237 15.72 0.89 -3.08
CA VAL A 237 17.02 0.29 -3.41
C VAL A 237 16.76 -1.02 -4.13
N PRO A 238 16.96 -1.12 -5.45
CA PRO A 238 16.81 -2.39 -6.18
C PRO A 238 17.89 -3.38 -5.72
N LEU A 239 17.55 -4.67 -5.73
CA LEU A 239 18.40 -5.77 -5.25
C LEU A 239 18.36 -6.95 -6.22
N ALA A 240 19.45 -7.68 -6.34
CA ALA A 240 19.44 -9.01 -6.95
C ALA A 240 18.59 -9.97 -6.09
N LYS A 241 17.77 -10.80 -6.75
CA LYS A 241 16.84 -11.79 -6.17
C LYS A 241 17.55 -12.96 -5.48
N HIS A 242 18.39 -12.67 -4.50
CA HIS A 242 19.26 -13.60 -3.79
C HIS A 242 18.92 -13.68 -2.30
N ALA A 243 18.77 -12.53 -1.65
CA ALA A 243 18.37 -12.44 -0.25
C ALA A 243 16.90 -12.87 -0.05
N GLY A 244 16.60 -13.49 1.08
CA GLY A 244 15.21 -13.78 1.49
C GLY A 244 14.56 -12.58 2.19
N TRP A 245 13.23 -12.63 2.38
CA TRP A 245 12.47 -11.58 3.08
C TRP A 245 13.07 -11.17 4.41
N ASP A 246 13.42 -12.12 5.28
CA ASP A 246 13.97 -11.81 6.61
C ASP A 246 15.35 -11.16 6.54
N GLU A 247 16.20 -11.58 5.61
CA GLU A 247 17.53 -10.97 5.41
C GLU A 247 17.41 -9.51 4.94
N VAL A 248 16.52 -9.24 3.98
CA VAL A 248 16.26 -7.88 3.48
C VAL A 248 15.65 -7.01 4.59
N LYS A 249 14.71 -7.56 5.35
CA LYS A 249 14.08 -6.86 6.48
C LYS A 249 15.10 -6.52 7.57
N VAL A 250 15.89 -7.50 8.03
CA VAL A 250 16.94 -7.30 9.05
C VAL A 250 17.96 -6.26 8.58
N PHE A 251 18.41 -6.34 7.32
CA PHE A 251 19.35 -5.35 6.78
C PHE A 251 18.74 -3.93 6.75
N SER A 252 17.51 -3.78 6.25
CA SER A 252 16.83 -2.47 6.25
C SER A 252 16.55 -1.94 7.66
N GLN A 253 16.34 -2.82 8.64
CA GLN A 253 16.24 -2.45 10.05
C GLN A 253 17.57 -1.95 10.61
N ALA A 254 18.69 -2.62 10.30
CA ALA A 254 20.02 -2.19 10.73
C ALA A 254 20.40 -0.81 10.17
N VAL A 255 20.13 -0.56 8.87
CA VAL A 255 20.28 0.78 8.25
C VAL A 255 19.45 1.83 9.00
N ALA A 256 18.16 1.56 9.24
CA ALA A 256 17.27 2.50 9.93
C ALA A 256 17.69 2.77 11.40
N ARG A 257 18.25 1.76 12.09
CA ARG A 257 18.82 1.91 13.44
C ARG A 257 20.09 2.76 13.43
N HIS A 258 21.04 2.42 12.56
CA HIS A 258 22.30 3.16 12.41
C HIS A 258 22.03 4.65 12.13
N MET A 259 21.09 4.98 11.23
CA MET A 259 20.65 6.37 11.01
C MET A 259 20.12 7.05 12.28
N ALA A 260 19.32 6.34 13.08
CA ALA A 260 18.78 6.88 14.33
C ALA A 260 19.82 7.02 15.45
N THR A 261 20.90 6.21 15.43
CA THR A 261 22.02 6.28 16.37
C THR A 261 23.02 7.37 16.00
N ALA A 262 23.42 7.44 14.72
CA ALA A 262 24.39 8.43 14.21
C ALA A 262 23.78 9.84 14.09
N LEU A 263 22.51 9.94 13.71
CA LEU A 263 21.81 11.21 13.45
C LEU A 263 20.53 11.33 14.29
N PRO A 264 20.61 11.24 15.63
CA PRO A 264 19.44 11.17 16.53
C PRO A 264 18.65 12.48 16.59
N LYS A 265 19.18 13.58 16.05
CA LYS A 265 18.43 14.84 15.86
C LYS A 265 17.44 14.76 14.70
N TYR A 266 17.73 13.94 13.68
CA TYR A 266 16.94 13.80 12.46
C TYR A 266 16.00 12.59 12.53
N PHE A 267 16.51 11.44 12.99
CA PHE A 267 15.83 10.16 12.82
C PHE A 267 15.37 9.51 14.14
N SER A 268 14.38 8.64 14.01
CA SER A 268 13.91 7.72 15.05
C SER A 268 13.70 6.33 14.45
N ALA A 269 14.22 5.30 15.12
CA ALA A 269 13.97 3.89 14.79
C ALA A 269 12.85 3.25 15.63
N LYS A 270 12.22 4.03 16.54
CA LYS A 270 11.13 3.56 17.41
C LYS A 270 9.77 3.90 16.80
N MET A 271 8.90 2.91 16.69
CA MET A 271 7.52 3.09 16.21
C MET A 271 6.69 4.01 17.11
N GLY A 272 5.64 4.60 16.55
CA GLY A 272 4.64 5.38 17.27
C GLY A 272 4.88 6.89 17.26
N ALA A 273 3.79 7.66 17.11
CA ALA A 273 3.85 9.11 16.90
C ALA A 273 4.58 9.88 18.01
N GLN A 274 4.55 9.39 19.25
CA GLN A 274 5.24 10.00 20.39
C GLN A 274 6.78 9.95 20.25
N ASN A 275 7.32 8.90 19.62
CA ASN A 275 8.76 8.68 19.44
C ASN A 275 9.36 9.46 18.26
N ARG A 276 8.56 10.27 17.55
CA ARG A 276 8.98 11.04 16.36
C ARG A 276 8.60 12.52 16.40
N LYS A 277 8.33 13.10 17.58
CA LYS A 277 8.16 14.57 17.70
C LYS A 277 9.42 15.27 17.18
N GLN A 278 9.27 16.13 16.17
CA GLN A 278 10.38 16.81 15.48
C GLN A 278 11.47 15.88 14.89
N LYS A 279 11.11 14.65 14.51
CA LYS A 279 12.00 13.68 13.84
C LYS A 279 11.29 12.94 12.71
N ILE A 280 12.05 12.26 11.88
CA ILE A 280 11.56 11.37 10.81
C ILE A 280 11.69 9.92 11.26
N PHE A 281 10.63 9.14 11.07
CA PHE A 281 10.68 7.70 11.24
C PHE A 281 11.11 7.08 9.90
N VAL A 282 12.19 6.30 9.92
CA VAL A 282 12.64 5.54 8.75
C VAL A 282 11.89 4.20 8.77
N ASP A 283 10.73 4.14 8.11
CA ASP A 283 9.89 2.94 8.12
C ASP A 283 10.46 1.85 7.19
N TYR A 284 11.09 0.86 7.83
CA TYR A 284 11.60 -0.37 7.21
C TYR A 284 10.57 -1.52 7.22
N LEU A 285 9.40 -1.36 7.85
CA LEU A 285 8.40 -2.44 8.01
C LEU A 285 7.75 -2.81 6.66
N ARG A 286 7.84 -1.91 5.68
CA ARG A 286 7.50 -2.13 4.26
C ARG A 286 8.26 -3.28 3.62
N ASN A 287 9.38 -3.71 4.21
CA ASN A 287 10.21 -4.83 3.72
C ASN A 287 9.81 -6.20 4.29
N SER A 288 8.69 -6.30 5.02
CA SER A 288 8.14 -7.61 5.44
C SER A 288 7.43 -8.32 4.27
N ARG A 289 7.44 -9.65 4.24
CA ARG A 289 6.61 -10.43 3.30
C ARG A 289 5.14 -10.02 3.43
N GLY A 290 4.46 -9.76 2.32
CA GLY A 290 3.08 -9.29 2.30
C GLY A 290 2.87 -7.82 2.68
N SER A 291 3.93 -7.05 2.99
CA SER A 291 3.88 -5.59 2.98
C SER A 291 3.98 -5.06 1.55
N SER A 292 3.47 -3.84 1.34
CA SER A 292 3.44 -3.18 0.05
C SER A 292 3.74 -1.69 0.20
N THR A 293 4.26 -1.09 -0.87
CA THR A 293 4.50 0.35 -0.97
C THR A 293 3.71 0.90 -2.16
N VAL A 294 3.16 2.10 -2.04
CA VAL A 294 2.47 2.75 -3.17
C VAL A 294 3.39 2.83 -4.39
N SER A 295 2.89 2.40 -5.55
CA SER A 295 3.63 2.39 -6.80
C SER A 295 4.00 3.82 -7.22
N ALA A 296 5.10 3.97 -7.94
CA ALA A 296 5.32 5.18 -8.74
C ALA A 296 4.11 5.39 -9.68
N PHE A 297 3.75 6.66 -9.88
CA PHE A 297 2.58 7.14 -10.64
C PHE A 297 1.21 6.68 -10.12
N SER A 298 1.12 6.04 -8.94
CA SER A 298 -0.16 5.87 -8.28
C SER A 298 -0.61 7.19 -7.64
N ALA A 299 -1.89 7.53 -7.84
CA ALA A 299 -2.59 8.51 -7.02
C ALA A 299 -2.74 8.03 -5.56
N ARG A 300 -3.11 8.95 -4.68
CA ARG A 300 -3.36 8.76 -3.25
C ARG A 300 -4.80 9.11 -2.90
N ALA A 301 -5.42 8.33 -2.00
CA ALA A 301 -6.75 8.57 -1.48
C ALA A 301 -6.72 9.64 -0.38
N ARG A 302 -6.39 10.88 -0.78
CA ARG A 302 -6.26 12.08 0.05
C ARG A 302 -6.77 13.29 -0.74
N PRO A 303 -7.26 14.37 -0.07
CA PRO A 303 -7.63 15.62 -0.74
C PRO A 303 -6.55 16.06 -1.73
N GLY A 304 -6.96 16.46 -2.94
CA GLY A 304 -6.07 16.78 -4.06
C GLY A 304 -5.62 15.58 -4.90
N LEU A 305 -5.86 14.33 -4.48
CA LEU A 305 -5.37 13.11 -5.13
C LEU A 305 -3.88 13.19 -5.53
N GLY A 306 -3.02 13.54 -4.57
CA GLY A 306 -1.57 13.59 -4.75
C GLY A 306 -1.00 12.30 -5.36
N VAL A 307 0.08 12.41 -6.13
CA VAL A 307 0.69 11.30 -6.90
C VAL A 307 2.08 10.98 -6.36
N SER A 308 2.43 9.70 -6.29
CA SER A 308 3.77 9.27 -5.92
C SER A 308 4.72 9.34 -7.12
N VAL A 309 5.50 10.42 -7.24
CA VAL A 309 6.24 10.78 -8.45
C VAL A 309 7.74 10.48 -8.31
N PRO A 310 8.35 9.70 -9.24
CA PRO A 310 9.80 9.52 -9.36
C PRO A 310 10.57 10.83 -9.51
N LEU A 311 11.67 10.93 -8.77
CA LEU A 311 12.59 12.07 -8.76
C LEU A 311 14.01 11.61 -9.06
N SER A 312 14.78 12.48 -9.70
CA SER A 312 16.24 12.44 -9.63
C SER A 312 16.67 13.07 -8.32
N TRP A 313 17.85 12.69 -7.81
CA TRP A 313 18.31 13.20 -6.53
C TRP A 313 18.58 14.71 -6.51
N ASP A 314 18.86 15.29 -7.68
CA ASP A 314 19.09 16.73 -7.84
C ASP A 314 17.77 17.53 -7.77
N GLU A 315 16.64 16.90 -8.12
CA GLU A 315 15.30 17.51 -7.98
C GLU A 315 14.80 17.50 -6.53
N VAL A 316 15.25 16.56 -5.68
CA VAL A 316 14.76 16.41 -4.30
C VAL A 316 14.88 17.71 -3.50
N ALA A 317 15.98 18.45 -3.68
CA ALA A 317 16.22 19.73 -3.02
C ALA A 317 15.25 20.85 -3.43
N ASN A 318 14.60 20.74 -4.59
CA ASN A 318 13.70 21.75 -5.16
C ASN A 318 12.22 21.39 -4.97
N THR A 319 11.91 20.31 -4.24
CA THR A 319 10.53 19.94 -3.90
C THR A 319 9.95 20.85 -2.83
N THR A 320 8.64 21.05 -2.84
CA THR A 320 7.90 21.89 -1.88
C THR A 320 6.93 21.10 -1.00
N SER A 321 6.47 19.93 -1.45
CA SER A 321 5.72 18.98 -0.62
C SER A 321 5.76 17.56 -1.18
N GLY A 322 5.35 16.58 -0.35
CA GLY A 322 5.27 15.17 -0.76
C GLY A 322 4.07 14.85 -1.67
N ASP A 323 3.20 15.82 -1.93
CA ASP A 323 1.96 15.77 -2.70
C ASP A 323 1.83 16.92 -3.73
N GLN A 324 2.92 17.65 -4.02
CA GLN A 324 2.94 18.80 -4.96
C GLN A 324 2.48 18.45 -6.39
N TRP A 325 2.54 17.17 -6.75
CA TRP A 325 1.95 16.64 -7.97
C TRP A 325 0.66 15.89 -7.65
N THR A 326 -0.39 16.22 -8.39
CA THR A 326 -1.73 15.61 -8.34
C THR A 326 -2.03 14.92 -9.67
N ILE A 327 -3.16 14.21 -9.76
CA ILE A 327 -3.59 13.64 -11.04
C ILE A 327 -3.88 14.69 -12.12
N GLU A 328 -4.07 15.95 -11.72
CA GLU A 328 -4.40 17.07 -12.62
C GLU A 328 -3.13 17.66 -13.26
N ASN A 329 -2.08 17.91 -12.47
CA ASN A 329 -0.88 18.64 -12.92
C ASN A 329 0.32 17.75 -13.32
N VAL A 330 0.36 16.47 -12.92
CA VAL A 330 1.57 15.63 -13.14
C VAL A 330 1.84 15.36 -14.63
N ARG A 331 0.84 15.51 -15.51
CA ARG A 331 1.02 15.40 -16.96
C ARG A 331 1.94 16.50 -17.50
N GLU A 332 1.89 17.71 -16.96
CA GLU A 332 2.75 18.83 -17.36
C GLU A 332 4.21 18.48 -17.06
N ARG A 333 4.50 18.01 -15.83
CA ARG A 333 5.82 17.46 -15.47
C ARG A 333 6.28 16.39 -16.45
N LEU A 334 5.41 15.43 -16.81
CA LEU A 334 5.77 14.33 -17.73
C LEU A 334 6.06 14.79 -19.16
N GLN A 335 5.56 15.97 -19.56
CA GLN A 335 5.87 16.61 -20.85
C GLN A 335 7.19 17.39 -20.79
N ASP A 336 7.51 18.00 -19.65
CA ASP A 336 8.72 18.82 -19.47
C ASP A 336 10.00 18.00 -19.22
N ILE A 337 9.91 16.81 -18.61
CA ILE A 337 11.10 16.00 -18.29
C ILE A 337 11.76 15.41 -19.53
N LYS A 338 13.04 15.74 -19.73
CA LYS A 338 13.85 15.27 -20.87
C LYS A 338 14.30 13.81 -20.75
N ARG A 339 14.20 13.22 -19.56
CA ARG A 339 14.66 11.85 -19.23
C ARG A 339 13.87 11.32 -18.04
N ASP A 340 13.52 10.04 -18.07
CA ASP A 340 13.01 9.32 -16.89
C ASP A 340 14.06 9.38 -15.75
N PRO A 341 13.72 9.96 -14.58
CA PRO A 341 14.64 10.01 -13.45
C PRO A 341 15.06 8.63 -12.91
N TRP A 342 14.29 7.58 -13.21
CA TRP A 342 14.57 6.20 -12.80
C TRP A 342 15.06 5.32 -13.98
N ALA A 343 15.53 5.91 -15.08
CA ALA A 343 15.95 5.20 -16.30
C ALA A 343 17.04 4.11 -16.09
N ASP A 344 17.78 4.17 -14.98
CA ASP A 344 18.80 3.18 -14.62
C ASP A 344 18.36 2.18 -13.52
N TYR A 345 17.17 2.36 -12.93
CA TYR A 345 16.60 1.48 -11.89
C TYR A 345 16.56 0.01 -12.33
N ALA A 346 16.05 -0.24 -13.53
CA ALA A 346 15.97 -1.59 -14.10
C ALA A 346 17.34 -2.17 -14.50
N LYS A 347 18.39 -1.35 -14.58
CA LYS A 347 19.76 -1.74 -14.94
C LYS A 347 20.64 -2.00 -13.72
N THR A 348 20.38 -1.35 -12.57
CA THR A 348 21.14 -1.53 -11.33
C THR A 348 21.16 -3.00 -10.90
N ARG A 349 22.36 -3.55 -10.66
CA ARG A 349 22.59 -4.90 -10.14
C ARG A 349 23.48 -4.81 -8.91
N GLN A 350 22.88 -4.95 -7.74
CA GLN A 350 23.55 -4.86 -6.45
C GLN A 350 22.94 -5.86 -5.46
N ARG A 351 23.66 -6.19 -4.39
CA ARG A 351 23.23 -7.18 -3.39
C ARG A 351 23.69 -6.74 -2.01
N ILE A 352 22.99 -7.20 -0.97
CA ILE A 352 23.45 -7.11 0.40
C ILE A 352 24.74 -7.95 0.53
N THR A 353 25.77 -7.41 1.16
CA THR A 353 27.07 -8.08 1.35
C THR A 353 27.44 -8.20 2.83
N ALA A 354 28.35 -9.12 3.16
CA ALA A 354 28.89 -9.22 4.52
C ALA A 354 29.62 -7.94 4.96
N ALA A 355 30.29 -7.24 4.04
CA ALA A 355 30.96 -5.97 4.33
C ALA A 355 29.96 -4.86 4.72
N MET A 356 28.81 -4.78 4.04
CA MET A 356 27.74 -3.83 4.40
C MET A 356 27.16 -4.13 5.78
N LYS A 357 26.92 -5.41 6.12
CA LYS A 357 26.43 -5.83 7.45
C LYS A 357 27.45 -5.44 8.52
N LYS A 358 28.71 -5.87 8.35
CA LYS A 358 29.81 -5.57 9.27
C LYS A 358 29.97 -4.05 9.53
N ARG A 359 29.86 -3.20 8.51
CA ARG A 359 29.91 -1.73 8.67
C ARG A 359 28.78 -1.15 9.52
N LEU A 360 27.58 -1.76 9.48
CA LEU A 360 26.46 -1.36 10.33
C LEU A 360 26.66 -1.86 11.76
N ASP A 361 27.20 -3.07 11.93
CA ASP A 361 27.48 -3.68 13.24
C ASP A 361 28.66 -3.00 13.97
N GLU A 362 29.69 -2.52 13.25
CA GLU A 362 30.84 -1.77 13.80
C GLU A 362 30.50 -0.33 14.23
N ALA A 363 29.25 0.10 14.03
CA ALA A 363 28.78 1.45 14.33
C ALA A 363 27.53 1.48 15.25
N GLU A 364 27.20 0.34 15.90
CA GLU A 364 26.36 0.27 17.11
C GLU A 364 27.23 0.29 18.39
#